data_AF-A0A087MZD3-F1
#
_entry.id   AF-A0A087MZD3-F1
#
_cell.length_a   1.000
_cell.length_b   1.000
_cell.length_c   1.000
_cell.angle_alpha   90.00
_cell.angle_beta   90.00
_cell.angle_gamma   90.00
#
_symmetry.space_group_name_H-M   'P 1'
#
loop_
_entity.id
_entity.type
_entity.pdbx_description
1 polymer ?
#
loop_
_entity_poly.entity_id
_entity_poly.type
_entity_poly.pdbx_seq_one_letter_code
_entity_poly.pdbx_strand_id
1 'polypeptide(L)'
;VIANWNSKFLKEGIEGLQEKAKGRPSMSKKTKTTSIKKEKEMSREEQLERENELLRLEVAYLKKLKAFRENPDTFLEKHKQ
;
A
#
# COMPACT_ATOMS: atom_id res chain seq x y z
N VAL A 1 -13.73 18.38 6.84
CA VAL A 1 -12.55 18.26 5.95
C VAL A 1 -12.14 16.79 5.75
N ILE A 2 -11.96 15.98 6.80
CA ILE A 2 -11.62 14.54 6.69
C ILE A 2 -12.78 13.66 6.18
N ALA A 3 -14.02 13.91 6.64
CA ALA A 3 -15.18 13.11 6.23
C ALA A 3 -15.44 13.14 4.70
N ASN A 4 -15.24 14.29 4.05
CA ASN A 4 -15.35 14.41 2.60
C ASN A 4 -14.26 13.62 1.86
N TRP A 5 -13.03 13.61 2.40
CA TRP A 5 -11.94 12.81 1.82
C TRP A 5 -12.26 11.32 1.92
N ASN A 6 -12.74 10.87 3.07
CA ASN A 6 -13.11 9.47 3.27
C ASN A 6 -14.26 9.05 2.35
N SER A 7 -15.31 9.87 2.25
CA SER A 7 -16.41 9.59 1.32
C SER A 7 -15.98 9.57 -0.15
N LYS A 8 -15.00 10.40 -0.53
CA LYS A 8 -14.51 10.47 -1.91
C LYS A 8 -13.62 9.27 -2.24
N PHE A 9 -12.77 8.87 -1.31
CA PHE A 9 -11.96 7.65 -1.41
C PHE A 9 -12.82 6.39 -1.53
N LEU A 10 -13.88 6.27 -0.72
CA LEU A 10 -14.79 5.12 -0.80
C LEU A 10 -15.55 5.02 -2.14
N LYS A 11 -15.78 6.15 -2.82
CA LYS A 11 -16.53 6.19 -4.09
C LYS A 11 -15.63 6.05 -5.32
N GLU A 12 -14.49 6.74 -5.32
CA GLU A 12 -13.63 6.94 -6.49
C GLU A 12 -12.23 6.32 -6.30
N GLY A 13 -11.96 5.66 -5.17
CA GLY A 13 -10.64 5.10 -4.84
C GLY A 13 -9.56 6.17 -4.68
N ILE A 14 -8.30 5.79 -4.94
CA ILE A 14 -7.15 6.71 -4.94
C ILE A 14 -7.32 7.82 -5.99
N GLU A 15 -7.93 7.52 -7.15
CA GLU A 15 -8.16 8.50 -8.22
C GLU A 15 -9.04 9.68 -7.76
N GLY A 16 -9.99 9.42 -6.84
CA GLY A 16 -10.83 10.46 -6.25
C GLY A 16 -10.07 11.49 -5.44
N LEU A 17 -8.92 11.12 -4.87
CA LEU A 17 -8.07 12.00 -4.09
C LEU A 17 -7.04 12.76 -4.94
N GLN A 18 -6.89 12.41 -6.22
CA GLN A 18 -5.99 13.12 -7.13
C GLN A 18 -6.47 14.56 -7.40
N GLU A 19 -5.51 15.47 -7.60
CA GLU A 19 -5.80 16.86 -7.91
C GLU A 19 -6.45 16.99 -9.29
N LYS A 20 -7.77 17.21 -9.30
CA LYS A 20 -8.51 17.56 -10.52
C LYS A 20 -8.24 19.03 -10.86
N ALA A 21 -8.11 19.33 -12.17
CA ALA A 21 -7.95 20.70 -12.64
C ALA A 21 -9.09 21.57 -12.09
N LYS A 22 -8.73 22.62 -11.34
CA LYS A 22 -9.71 23.58 -10.79
C LYS A 22 -10.09 24.59 -11.88
N GLY A 23 -11.38 24.82 -12.07
CA GLY A 23 -11.93 25.85 -12.96
C GLY A 23 -12.38 25.34 -14.34
N ARG A 24 -12.78 26.28 -15.22
CA ARG A 24 -13.24 25.99 -16.58
C ARG A 24 -12.04 25.59 -17.46
N PRO A 25 -12.15 24.57 -18.33
CA PRO A 25 -11.07 24.21 -19.24
C PRO A 25 -10.68 25.40 -20.14
N SER A 26 -9.39 25.55 -20.40
CA SER A 26 -8.87 26.54 -21.34
C SER A 26 -9.48 26.32 -22.73
N MET A 27 -9.93 27.40 -23.38
CA MET A 27 -10.47 27.36 -24.74
C MET A 27 -9.42 26.97 -25.80
N SER A 28 -8.12 26.95 -25.47
CA SER A 28 -7.08 26.51 -26.38
C SER A 28 -6.89 24.99 -26.34
N LYS A 29 -6.88 24.37 -27.53
CA LYS A 29 -6.67 22.91 -27.76
C LYS A 29 -5.28 22.38 -27.38
N LYS A 30 -4.52 23.09 -26.53
CA LYS A 30 -3.22 22.63 -26.04
C LYS A 30 -3.41 22.15 -24.62
N THR A 31 -3.77 20.88 -24.49
CA THR A 31 -3.58 20.14 -23.25
C THR A 31 -2.08 20.20 -22.94
N LYS A 32 -1.69 21.05 -21.97
CA LYS A 32 -0.46 20.81 -21.23
C LYS A 32 -0.75 19.52 -20.47
N THR A 33 -0.46 18.40 -21.12
CA THR A 33 -0.28 17.13 -20.46
C THR A 33 0.95 17.35 -19.58
N THR A 34 0.74 17.92 -18.40
CA THR A 34 1.60 17.60 -17.27
C THR A 34 1.54 16.10 -17.24
N SER A 35 2.61 15.48 -17.76
CA SER A 35 2.93 14.11 -17.47
C SER A 35 3.03 14.06 -15.95
N ILE A 36 1.88 13.85 -15.31
CA ILE A 36 1.80 13.18 -14.03
C ILE A 36 2.76 12.04 -14.25
N LYS A 37 3.93 12.14 -13.61
CA LYS A 37 4.93 11.09 -13.64
C LYS A 37 4.12 9.86 -13.32
N LYS A 38 3.93 9.00 -14.32
CA LYS A 38 3.37 7.69 -14.08
C LYS A 38 4.39 7.10 -13.12
N GLU A 39 4.09 7.18 -11.82
CA GLU A 39 4.69 6.28 -10.86
C GLU A 39 4.61 4.95 -11.57
N LYS A 40 5.78 4.38 -11.90
CA LYS A 40 5.82 3.14 -12.68
C LYS A 40 4.93 2.18 -11.89
N GLU A 41 3.73 1.93 -12.41
CA GLU A 41 2.84 0.94 -11.84
C GLU A 41 3.68 -0.32 -11.84
N MET A 42 3.97 -0.82 -10.64
CA MET A 42 4.79 -2.02 -10.48
C MET A 42 4.21 -3.07 -11.40
N SER A 43 5.07 -3.78 -12.13
CA SER A 43 4.57 -4.85 -12.98
C SER A 43 3.78 -5.84 -12.13
N ARG A 44 2.85 -6.57 -12.75
CA ARG A 44 2.05 -7.56 -12.03
C ARG A 44 2.94 -8.55 -11.27
N GLU A 45 4.08 -8.92 -11.84
CA GLU A 45 5.08 -9.78 -11.22
C GLU A 45 5.69 -9.13 -9.96
N GLU A 46 6.13 -7.87 -10.05
CA GLU A 46 6.72 -7.14 -8.92
C GLU A 46 5.73 -6.97 -7.75
N GLN A 47 4.45 -6.74 -8.04
CA GLN A 47 3.39 -6.71 -7.03
C GLN A 47 3.25 -8.06 -6.33
N LEU A 48 3.20 -9.15 -7.10
CA LEU A 48 3.10 -10.51 -6.57
C LEU A 48 4.33 -10.92 -5.76
N GLU A 49 5.53 -10.48 -6.16
CA GLU A 49 6.76 -10.72 -5.41
C GLU A 49 6.73 -10.00 -4.05
N ARG A 50 6.31 -8.74 -4.03
CA ARG A 50 6.15 -7.96 -2.80
C ARG A 50 5.12 -8.57 -1.85
N GLU A 51 3.98 -8.99 -2.39
CA GLU A 51 2.95 -9.69 -1.62
C GLU A 51 3.46 -11.02 -1.05
N ASN A 52 4.18 -11.81 -1.86
CA ASN A 52 4.81 -13.05 -1.40
C ASN A 52 5.83 -12.81 -0.29
N GLU A 53 6.64 -11.76 -0.39
CA GLU A 53 7.59 -11.38 0.66
C GLU A 53 6.87 -11.02 1.97
N LEU A 54 5.83 -10.19 1.90
CA LEU A 54 4.98 -9.85 3.04
C LEU A 54 4.35 -11.10 3.68
N LEU A 55 3.81 -12.00 2.87
CA LEU A 55 3.22 -13.26 3.35
C LEU A 55 4.26 -14.16 4.01
N ARG A 56 5.49 -14.21 3.49
CA ARG A 56 6.59 -14.98 4.12
C ARG A 56 6.94 -14.42 5.49
N LEU A 57 7.00 -13.10 5.64
CA LEU A 57 7.25 -12.45 6.93
C LEU A 57 6.13 -12.75 7.92
N GLU A 58 4.88 -12.63 7.50
CA GLU A 58 3.71 -12.92 8.35
C GLU A 58 3.72 -14.38 8.81
N VAL A 59 3.93 -15.33 7.88
CA VAL A 59 4.04 -16.77 8.21
C VAL A 59 5.20 -17.03 9.18
N ALA A 60 6.35 -16.40 8.99
CA ALA A 60 7.48 -16.54 9.89
C ALA A 60 7.16 -16.01 11.30
N TYR A 61 6.49 -14.86 11.38
CA TYR A 61 6.03 -14.28 12.64
C TYR A 61 5.04 -15.19 13.37
N LEU A 62 4.02 -15.69 12.67
CA LEU A 62 3.02 -16.61 13.24
C LEU A 62 3.65 -17.92 13.72
N LYS A 63 4.64 -18.44 13.00
CA LYS A 63 5.41 -19.63 13.45
C LYS A 63 6.17 -19.36 14.75
N LYS A 64 6.83 -18.20 14.87
CA LYS A 64 7.51 -17.80 16.11
C LYS A 64 6.51 -17.65 17.26
N LEU A 65 5.37 -17.00 17.01
CA LEU A 65 4.32 -16.84 18.01
C LEU A 65 3.75 -18.19 18.47
N LYS A 66 3.51 -19.11 17.54
CA LYS A 66 3.04 -20.46 17.85
C LYS A 66 4.08 -21.23 18.69
N ALA A 67 5.36 -21.18 18.31
CA ALA A 67 6.43 -21.81 19.07
C ALA A 67 6.55 -21.25 20.49
N PHE A 68 6.40 -19.93 20.65
CA PHE A 68 6.39 -19.28 21.96
C PHE A 68 5.20 -19.74 22.83
N ARG A 69 4.00 -19.88 22.24
CA ARG A 69 2.82 -20.38 22.95
C ARG A 69 2.96 -21.84 23.37
N GLU A 70 3.56 -22.67 22.52
CA GLU A 70 3.75 -24.10 22.80
C GLU A 70 4.85 -24.33 23.85
N ASN A 71 5.96 -23.59 23.79
CA ASN A 71 7.10 -23.77 24.69
C ASN A 71 7.77 -22.41 25.05
N PRO A 72 7.19 -21.64 25.99
CA PRO A 72 7.65 -20.28 26.29
C PRO A 72 9.08 -20.25 26.84
N ASP A 73 9.44 -21.19 27.71
CA ASP A 73 10.75 -21.21 28.39
C ASP A 73 11.90 -21.46 27.41
N THR A 74 11.76 -22.44 26.52
CA THR A 74 12.79 -22.79 25.53
C THR A 74 12.97 -21.72 24.43
N PHE A 75 11.91 -20.99 24.10
CA PHE A 75 11.96 -19.89 23.13
C PHE A 75 12.71 -18.68 23.70
N LEU A 76 12.48 -18.36 24.97
CA LEU A 76 13.15 -17.25 25.67
C LEU A 76 14.65 -17.50 25.86
N GLU A 77 15.06 -18.74 26.15
CA GLU A 77 16.48 -19.08 26.29
C GLU A 77 17.27 -18.93 24.99
N LYS A 78 16.68 -19.35 23.85
CA LYS A 78 17.34 -19.24 22.53
C LYS A 78 17.58 -17.79 22.07
N HIS A 79 16.83 -16.83 22.61
CA HIS A 79 16.88 -15.42 22.23
C HIS A 79 17.58 -14.52 23.28
N LYS A 80 18.15 -15.11 24.34
CA LYS A 80 18.88 -14.39 25.40
C LYS A 80 20.38 -14.19 25.15
N GLN A 81 20.92 -14.70 24.04
CA GLN A 81 22.35 -14.58 23.66
C GLN A 81 22.65 -13.34 22.84
#